data_AF-A0A820PVN6-F1
#
_entry.id   AF-A0A820PVN6-F1
#
_cell.length_a   1.000
_cell.length_b   1.000
_cell.length_c   1.000
_cell.angle_alpha   90.00
_cell.angle_beta   90.00
_cell.angle_gamma   90.00
#
_symmetry.space_group_name_H-M   'P 1'
#
loop_
_entity.id
_entity.type
_entity.pdbx_description
1 polymer ?
#
loop_
_entity_poly.entity_id
_entity_poly.type
_entity_poly.pdbx_seq_one_letter_code
_entity_poly.pdbx_strand_id
1 'polypeptide(L)'
;SFPVIGRASFGIFGSLWPILNRGIMSCVWYGVQAWIGGQCVVICIRTIVPSYYYLGNTLPPSFGTNTRDFIGFMIFWSLSNIAIWFPVYAMRHLFTVKAIVVPIAGVFLFIWVVVKAKGIGAVLHQSTILPTTTSSVRIWAWITAIMSCVASFVTLIVNISDYTR
;
A
#
# COMPACT_ATOMS: atom_id res chain seq x y z
N SER A 1 16.62 -12.55 11.61
CA SER A 1 15.36 -13.13 11.09
C SER A 1 14.32 -13.13 12.16
N PHE A 2 13.14 -12.60 11.86
CA PHE A 2 12.02 -12.52 12.79
C PHE A 2 11.64 -13.87 13.46
N PRO A 3 11.66 -15.02 12.76
CA PRO A 3 11.41 -16.32 13.40
C PRO A 3 12.41 -16.69 14.50
N VAL A 4 13.65 -16.22 14.42
CA VAL A 4 14.70 -16.51 15.41
C VAL A 4 14.48 -15.68 16.68
N ILE A 5 14.06 -14.42 16.52
CA ILE A 5 13.70 -13.55 17.65
C ILE A 5 12.41 -14.02 18.32
N GLY A 6 11.41 -14.43 17.51
CA GLY A 6 10.15 -14.98 18.03
C GLY A 6 10.34 -16.25 18.88
N ARG A 7 11.35 -17.06 18.57
CA ARG A 7 11.71 -18.25 19.38
C ARG A 7 12.29 -17.87 20.75
N ALA A 8 12.97 -16.73 20.87
CA ALA A 8 13.51 -16.28 22.14
C ALA A 8 12.42 -15.84 23.13
N SER A 9 11.31 -15.27 22.64
CA SER A 9 10.20 -14.80 23.49
C SER A 9 9.09 -15.84 23.70
N PHE A 10 8.74 -16.61 22.67
CA PHE A 10 7.59 -17.53 22.71
C PHE A 10 7.98 -19.02 22.65
N GLY A 11 9.28 -19.34 22.66
CA GLY A 11 9.78 -20.71 22.53
C GLY A 11 9.66 -21.28 21.11
N ILE A 12 10.14 -22.51 20.90
CA ILE A 12 10.17 -23.15 19.57
C ILE A 12 8.76 -23.31 18.99
N PHE A 13 7.80 -23.81 19.79
CA PHE A 13 6.44 -24.11 19.34
C PHE A 13 5.51 -22.88 19.42
N GLY A 14 5.67 -22.02 20.42
CA GLY A 14 4.84 -20.81 20.56
C GLY A 14 5.15 -19.73 19.51
N SER A 15 6.39 -19.70 18.98
CA SER A 15 6.77 -18.77 17.92
C SER A 15 6.02 -18.99 16.58
N LEU A 16 5.45 -20.18 16.37
CA LEU A 16 4.79 -20.55 15.12
C LEU A 16 3.52 -19.71 14.86
N TRP A 17 2.79 -19.36 15.91
CA TRP A 17 1.56 -18.56 15.80
C TRP A 17 1.81 -17.13 15.27
N PRO A 18 2.73 -16.33 15.86
CA PRO A 18 3.13 -15.03 15.30
C PRO A 18 3.67 -15.11 13.88
N ILE A 19 4.43 -16.16 13.55
CA ILE A 19 5.01 -16.34 12.22
C ILE A 19 3.90 -16.58 11.17
N LEU A 20 2.94 -17.45 11.48
CA LEU A 20 1.81 -17.74 10.58
C LEU A 20 0.92 -16.52 10.37
N ASN A 21 0.54 -15.83 11.45
CA ASN A 21 -0.29 -14.62 11.36
C ASN A 21 0.38 -13.56 10.46
N ARG A 22 1.68 -13.35 10.65
CA ARG A 22 2.47 -12.42 9.84
C ARG A 22 2.59 -12.87 8.39
N GLY A 23 2.79 -14.16 8.13
CA GLY A 23 2.84 -14.72 6.77
C GLY A 23 1.53 -14.48 6.02
N ILE A 24 0.39 -14.80 6.63
CA ILE A 24 -0.94 -14.59 6.05
C ILE A 24 -1.17 -13.11 5.76
N MET A 25 -0.85 -12.23 6.70
CA MET A 25 -1.01 -10.79 6.52
C MET A 25 -0.10 -10.24 5.40
N SER A 26 1.09 -10.81 5.24
CA SER A 26 2.02 -10.44 4.15
C SER A 26 1.45 -10.85 2.78
N CYS A 27 0.81 -12.02 2.68
CA CYS A 27 0.13 -12.46 1.46
C CYS A 27 -1.04 -11.53 1.10
N VAL A 28 -1.86 -11.16 2.09
CA VAL A 28 -2.98 -10.23 1.91
C VAL A 28 -2.49 -8.87 1.41
N TRP A 29 -1.49 -8.29 2.07
CA TRP A 29 -0.91 -7.00 1.66
C TRP A 29 -0.26 -7.07 0.29
N TYR A 30 0.42 -8.16 -0.05
CA TYR A 30 0.96 -8.36 -1.39
C TYR A 30 -0.16 -8.34 -2.44
N GLY A 31 -1.29 -9.01 -2.18
CA GLY A 31 -2.47 -8.96 -3.05
C GLY A 31 -3.02 -7.55 -3.25
N VAL A 32 -3.18 -6.79 -2.16
CA VAL A 32 -3.64 -5.39 -2.22
C VAL A 32 -2.68 -4.51 -3.02
N GLN A 33 -1.38 -4.63 -2.78
CA GLN A 33 -0.37 -3.85 -3.51
C GLN A 33 -0.29 -4.25 -4.99
N ALA A 34 -0.41 -5.53 -5.30
CA ALA A 34 -0.48 -6.02 -6.68
C ALA A 34 -1.71 -5.48 -7.42
N TRP A 35 -2.85 -5.36 -6.74
CA TRP A 35 -4.05 -4.73 -7.29
C TRP A 35 -3.84 -3.25 -7.63
N ILE A 36 -3.30 -2.48 -6.68
CA ILE A 36 -3.00 -1.05 -6.87
C ILE A 36 -1.97 -0.87 -8.00
N GLY A 37 -0.92 -1.70 -8.03
CA GLY A 37 0.07 -1.70 -9.11
C GLY A 37 -0.56 -2.01 -10.47
N GLY A 38 -1.49 -2.97 -10.53
CA GLY A 38 -2.27 -3.28 -11.73
C GLY A 38 -3.08 -2.09 -12.25
N GLN A 39 -3.69 -1.31 -11.35
CA GLN A 39 -4.39 -0.08 -11.71
C GLN A 39 -3.44 0.96 -12.34
N CYS A 40 -2.22 1.11 -11.79
CA CYS A 40 -1.22 1.99 -12.38
C CYS A 40 -0.81 1.54 -13.79
N VAL A 41 -0.58 0.24 -13.99
CA VAL A 41 -0.26 -0.33 -15.32
C VAL A 41 -1.36 -0.05 -16.32
N VAL A 42 -2.62 -0.20 -15.91
CA VAL A 42 -3.78 0.09 -16.74
C VAL A 42 -3.86 1.56 -17.14
N ILE A 43 -3.50 2.48 -16.25
CA ILE A 43 -3.40 3.91 -16.58
C ILE A 43 -2.27 4.16 -17.59
N CYS A 44 -1.10 3.52 -17.43
CA CYS A 44 -0.01 3.62 -18.40
C CYS A 44 -0.41 3.10 -19.79
N ILE A 45 -1.10 1.94 -19.85
CA ILE A 45 -1.60 1.36 -21.10
C ILE A 45 -2.65 2.28 -21.73
N ARG A 46 -3.57 2.86 -20.93
CA ARG A 46 -4.54 3.86 -21.41
C ARG A 46 -3.88 5.04 -22.10
N THR A 47 -2.75 5.51 -21.58
CA THR A 47 -2.05 6.68 -22.13
C THR A 47 -1.36 6.37 -23.47
N ILE A 48 -0.88 5.15 -23.67
CA ILE A 48 -0.21 4.74 -24.91
C ILE A 48 -1.23 4.31 -25.97
N VAL A 49 -2.26 3.56 -25.58
CA VAL A 49 -3.30 3.04 -26.46
C VAL A 49 -4.68 3.46 -25.93
N PRO A 50 -5.24 4.59 -26.38
CA PRO A 50 -6.54 5.07 -25.91
C PRO A 50 -7.70 4.13 -26.28
N SER A 51 -7.52 3.26 -27.29
CA SER A 51 -8.48 2.20 -27.65
C SER A 51 -8.76 1.22 -26.49
N TYR A 52 -7.82 1.08 -25.54
CA TYR A 52 -7.99 0.29 -24.33
C TYR A 52 -9.07 0.84 -23.37
N TYR A 53 -9.64 2.03 -23.65
CA TYR A 53 -10.81 2.55 -22.94
C TYR A 53 -12.11 1.83 -23.33
N TYR A 54 -12.23 1.37 -24.58
CA TYR A 54 -13.45 0.77 -25.12
C TYR A 54 -13.50 -0.76 -24.97
N LEU A 55 -12.57 -1.33 -24.21
CA LEU A 55 -12.55 -2.77 -23.98
C LEU A 55 -13.80 -3.18 -23.20
N GLY A 56 -14.74 -3.84 -23.87
CA GLY A 56 -15.98 -4.32 -23.29
C GLY A 56 -15.71 -5.28 -22.13
N ASN A 57 -16.52 -5.21 -21.08
CA ASN A 57 -16.38 -6.13 -19.96
C ASN A 57 -16.82 -7.53 -20.40
N THR A 58 -15.87 -8.45 -20.52
CA THR A 58 -16.09 -9.87 -20.83
C THR A 58 -16.33 -10.69 -19.55
N LEU A 59 -16.10 -10.10 -18.37
CA LEU A 59 -16.28 -10.76 -17.08
C LEU A 59 -17.75 -10.69 -16.61
N PRO A 60 -18.25 -11.73 -15.92
CA PRO A 60 -19.60 -11.73 -15.37
C PRO A 60 -19.81 -10.56 -14.39
N PRO A 61 -21.02 -9.98 -14.29
CA PRO A 61 -21.32 -8.93 -13.33
C PRO A 61 -21.06 -9.32 -11.85
N SER A 62 -21.06 -10.61 -11.54
CA SER A 62 -20.77 -11.16 -10.21
C SER A 62 -19.30 -11.05 -9.79
N PHE A 63 -18.38 -10.77 -10.73
CA PHE A 63 -16.95 -10.72 -10.46
C PHE A 63 -16.50 -9.42 -9.76
N GLY A 64 -17.38 -8.44 -9.59
CA GLY A 64 -17.11 -7.18 -8.87
C GLY A 64 -15.99 -6.32 -9.47
N THR A 65 -15.44 -6.71 -10.62
CA THR A 65 -14.32 -6.05 -11.28
C THR A 65 -14.47 -6.04 -12.80
N ASN A 66 -13.76 -5.13 -13.47
CA ASN A 66 -13.74 -5.05 -14.92
C ASN A 66 -12.61 -5.93 -15.48
N THR A 67 -12.88 -6.58 -16.62
CA THR A 67 -11.89 -7.37 -17.39
C THR A 67 -10.57 -6.64 -17.56
N ARG A 68 -10.67 -5.33 -17.81
CA ARG A 68 -9.53 -4.48 -18.05
C ARG A 68 -8.61 -4.28 -16.84
N ASP A 69 -9.22 -4.15 -15.67
CA ASP A 69 -8.52 -3.98 -14.40
C ASP A 69 -7.86 -5.29 -13.97
N PHE A 70 -8.52 -6.42 -14.27
CA PHE A 70 -7.97 -7.76 -14.06
C PHE A 70 -6.76 -8.05 -14.95
N ILE A 71 -6.80 -7.68 -16.24
CA ILE A 71 -5.64 -7.82 -17.14
C ILE A 71 -4.46 -6.98 -16.61
N GLY A 72 -4.72 -5.76 -16.15
CA GLY A 72 -3.74 -4.92 -15.48
C GLY A 72 -3.06 -5.58 -14.30
N PHE A 73 -3.87 -6.14 -13.42
CA PHE A 73 -3.41 -6.92 -12.27
C PHE A 73 -2.54 -8.09 -12.69
N MET A 74 -2.94 -8.88 -13.69
CA MET A 74 -2.17 -10.04 -14.15
C MET A 74 -0.81 -9.64 -14.72
N ILE A 75 -0.75 -8.57 -15.53
CA ILE A 75 0.51 -8.04 -16.07
C ILE A 75 1.44 -7.60 -14.93
N PHE A 76 0.92 -6.81 -13.98
CA PHE A 76 1.70 -6.36 -12.84
C PHE A 76 2.17 -7.52 -11.96
N TRP A 77 1.29 -8.49 -11.70
CA TRP A 77 1.60 -9.66 -10.91
C TRP A 77 2.70 -10.52 -11.56
N SER A 78 2.63 -10.77 -12.87
CA SER A 78 3.69 -11.49 -13.59
C SER A 78 5.02 -10.74 -13.55
N LEU A 79 5.02 -9.43 -13.77
CA LEU A 79 6.23 -8.60 -13.70
C LEU A 79 6.84 -8.60 -12.29
N SER A 80 6.00 -8.49 -11.26
CA SER A 80 6.40 -8.56 -9.86
C SER A 80 7.06 -9.90 -9.53
N ASN A 81 6.50 -11.02 -9.99
CA ASN A 81 7.09 -12.35 -9.78
C ASN A 81 8.47 -12.49 -10.45
N ILE A 82 8.65 -11.95 -11.66
CA ILE A 82 9.95 -11.94 -12.35
C ILE A 82 10.96 -11.09 -11.57
N ALA A 83 10.53 -9.93 -11.08
CA ALA A 83 11.39 -9.03 -10.30
C ALA A 83 11.87 -9.67 -8.98
N ILE A 84 11.06 -10.53 -8.34
CA ILE A 84 11.42 -11.25 -7.11
C ILE A 84 12.53 -12.27 -7.33
N TRP A 85 12.69 -12.81 -8.54
CA TRP A 85 13.73 -13.80 -8.83
C TRP A 85 15.14 -13.19 -8.80
N PHE A 86 15.27 -11.88 -9.00
CA PHE A 86 16.55 -11.21 -8.91
C PHE A 86 17.00 -11.05 -7.45
N PRO A 87 18.28 -11.31 -7.16
CA PRO A 87 18.78 -11.32 -5.80
C PRO A 87 18.79 -9.91 -5.17
N VAL A 88 18.48 -9.87 -3.87
CA VAL A 88 18.23 -8.66 -3.06
C VAL A 88 19.39 -7.65 -3.12
N TYR A 89 20.63 -8.10 -3.33
CA TYR A 89 21.80 -7.21 -3.43
C TYR A 89 21.74 -6.26 -4.65
N ALA A 90 21.13 -6.69 -5.76
CA ALA A 90 20.97 -5.84 -6.95
C ALA A 90 19.85 -4.80 -6.76
N MET A 91 18.92 -5.06 -5.85
CA MET A 91 17.77 -4.18 -5.61
C MET A 91 18.13 -2.91 -4.84
N ARG A 92 19.28 -2.86 -4.15
CA ARG A 92 19.69 -1.69 -3.34
C ARG A 92 19.61 -0.39 -4.14
N HIS A 93 20.05 -0.39 -5.40
CA HIS A 93 19.99 0.80 -6.25
C HIS A 93 18.55 1.22 -6.59
N LEU A 94 17.64 0.26 -6.84
CA LEU A 94 16.21 0.53 -7.05
C LEU A 94 15.56 1.11 -5.78
N PHE A 95 15.92 0.60 -4.61
CA PHE A 95 15.45 1.14 -3.32
C PHE A 95 16.00 2.55 -3.04
N THR A 96 17.24 2.87 -3.44
CA THR A 96 17.79 4.23 -3.29
C THR A 96 17.11 5.21 -4.24
N VAL A 97 16.92 4.83 -5.50
CA VAL A 97 16.24 5.69 -6.48
C VAL A 97 14.80 5.96 -6.06
N LYS A 98 14.05 4.93 -5.66
CA LYS A 98 12.65 5.14 -5.22
C LYS A 98 12.58 6.02 -3.97
N ALA A 99 13.53 5.89 -3.03
CA ALA A 99 13.56 6.68 -1.81
C ALA A 99 13.74 8.18 -2.08
N ILE A 100 14.37 8.54 -3.21
CA ILE A 100 14.53 9.93 -3.65
C ILE A 100 13.32 10.37 -4.50
N VAL A 101 12.89 9.54 -5.46
CA VAL A 101 11.83 9.91 -6.41
C VAL A 101 10.47 10.06 -5.74
N VAL A 102 10.11 9.17 -4.81
CA VAL A 102 8.80 9.16 -4.14
C VAL A 102 8.52 10.45 -3.36
N PRO A 103 9.40 10.93 -2.45
CA PRO A 103 9.14 12.17 -1.73
C PRO A 103 9.10 13.40 -2.65
N ILE A 104 9.95 13.45 -3.69
CA ILE A 104 9.93 14.54 -4.67
C ILE A 104 8.59 14.55 -5.42
N ALA A 105 8.13 13.39 -5.90
CA ALA A 105 6.82 13.28 -6.56
C ALA A 105 5.67 13.64 -5.61
N GLY A 106 5.76 13.26 -4.34
CA GLY A 106 4.78 13.61 -3.30
C GLY A 106 4.67 15.13 -3.09
N VAL A 107 5.81 15.81 -2.92
CA VAL A 107 5.84 17.27 -2.76
C VAL A 107 5.35 17.97 -4.03
N PHE A 108 5.75 17.48 -5.20
CA PHE A 108 5.31 18.04 -6.48
C PHE A 108 3.79 17.93 -6.66
N LEU A 109 3.22 16.75 -6.44
CA LEU A 109 1.78 16.54 -6.54
C LEU A 109 1.03 17.36 -5.47
N PHE A 110 1.58 17.49 -4.27
CA PHE A 110 1.01 18.34 -3.22
C PHE A 110 0.93 19.80 -3.67
N ILE A 111 2.03 20.37 -4.16
CA ILE A 111 2.07 21.75 -4.67
C ILE A 111 1.09 21.91 -5.84
N TRP A 112 1.07 20.96 -6.76
CA TRP A 112 0.17 20.98 -7.91
C TRP A 112 -1.31 21.00 -7.50
N VAL A 113 -1.71 20.15 -6.54
CA VAL A 113 -3.08 20.14 -6.01
C VAL A 113 -3.41 21.46 -5.31
N VAL A 114 -2.49 22.03 -4.53
CA VAL A 114 -2.70 23.31 -3.84
C VAL A 114 -2.92 24.46 -4.83
N VAL A 115 -2.16 24.50 -5.92
CA VAL A 115 -2.33 25.50 -6.98
C VAL A 115 -3.66 25.28 -7.70
N LYS A 116 -4.02 24.04 -8.03
CA LYS A 116 -5.31 23.69 -8.66
C LYS A 116 -6.52 24.02 -7.78
N ALA A 117 -6.39 23.85 -6.47
CA ALA A 117 -7.41 24.18 -5.48
C ALA A 117 -7.57 25.70 -5.24
N LYS A 118 -6.75 26.54 -5.91
CA LYS A 118 -6.71 28.01 -5.73
C LYS A 118 -6.46 28.42 -4.27
N GLY A 119 -5.63 27.65 -3.56
CA GLY A 119 -5.24 27.91 -2.17
C GLY A 119 -5.62 26.77 -1.20
N ILE A 120 -5.01 26.79 -0.02
CA ILE A 120 -5.19 25.74 1.01
C ILE A 120 -6.45 26.01 1.87
N GLY A 121 -7.01 27.22 1.78
CA GLY A 121 -8.06 27.71 2.69
C GLY A 121 -9.29 26.81 2.78
N ALA A 122 -9.81 26.29 1.66
CA ALA A 122 -11.03 25.47 1.67
C ALA A 122 -10.82 24.09 2.33
N VAL A 123 -9.61 23.54 2.28
CA VAL A 123 -9.29 22.22 2.86
C VAL A 123 -8.93 22.35 4.35
N LEU A 124 -8.22 23.42 4.72
CA LEU A 124 -7.89 23.71 6.13
C LEU A 124 -9.09 24.19 6.95
N HIS A 125 -10.02 24.91 6.33
CA HIS A 125 -11.23 25.41 7.00
C HIS A 125 -12.42 24.46 6.92
N GLN A 126 -12.28 23.30 6.28
CA GLN A 126 -13.29 22.25 6.39
C GLN A 126 -13.33 21.76 7.85
N SER A 127 -14.36 22.18 8.58
CA SER A 127 -14.67 21.64 9.89
C SER A 127 -14.92 20.15 9.73
N THR A 128 -14.04 19.31 10.29
CA THR A 128 -14.29 17.88 10.41
C THR A 128 -15.66 17.72 11.07
N ILE A 129 -16.62 17.16 10.32
CA ILE A 129 -17.96 16.82 10.82
C ILE A 129 -17.77 15.61 11.74
N LEU A 130 -17.18 15.84 12.91
CA LEU A 130 -17.15 14.87 13.98
C LEU A 130 -18.58 14.76 14.50
N PRO A 131 -19.14 13.54 14.68
CA PRO A 131 -20.47 13.35 15.23
C PRO A 131 -20.64 14.19 16.51
N THR A 132 -21.53 15.16 16.44
CA THR A 132 -21.71 16.27 17.40
C THR A 132 -22.45 15.87 18.67
N THR A 133 -22.18 14.69 19.26
CA THR A 133 -23.04 14.20 20.36
C THR A 133 -22.37 13.77 21.66
N THR A 134 -21.04 13.64 21.79
CA THR A 134 -20.41 13.50 23.13
C THR A 134 -18.91 13.81 23.14
N SER A 135 -18.40 14.52 24.17
CA SER A 135 -16.96 14.79 24.36
C SER A 135 -16.08 13.53 24.40
N SER A 136 -16.62 12.40 24.86
CA SER A 136 -15.93 11.11 24.89
C SER A 136 -15.67 10.55 23.48
N VAL A 137 -16.65 10.62 22.57
CA VAL A 137 -16.52 10.13 21.18
C VAL A 137 -15.42 10.88 20.44
N ARG A 138 -15.25 12.18 20.71
CA ARG A 138 -14.17 12.99 20.13
C ARG A 138 -12.79 12.51 20.60
N ILE A 139 -12.62 12.23 21.89
CA ILE A 139 -11.35 11.74 22.44
C ILE A 139 -11.01 10.37 21.84
N TRP A 140 -12.00 9.48 21.75
CA TRP A 140 -11.80 8.17 21.12
C TRP A 140 -11.45 8.27 19.63
N ALA A 141 -12.08 9.19 18.88
CA ALA A 141 -11.72 9.44 17.48
C ALA A 141 -10.27 9.94 17.32
N TRP A 142 -9.80 10.78 18.25
CA TRP A 142 -8.39 11.20 18.27
C TRP A 142 -7.44 10.04 18.56
N ILE A 143 -7.77 9.20 19.55
CA ILE A 143 -6.96 8.02 19.90
C ILE A 143 -6.92 7.04 18.72
N THR A 144 -8.05 6.75 18.09
CA THR A 144 -8.10 5.81 16.94
C THR A 144 -7.34 6.37 15.73
N ALA A 145 -7.37 7.68 15.48
CA ALA A 145 -6.59 8.32 14.43
C ALA A 145 -5.08 8.17 14.67
N ILE A 146 -4.60 8.42 15.90
CA ILE A 146 -3.19 8.25 16.27
C ILE A 146 -2.79 6.78 16.12
N MET A 147 -3.61 5.86 16.65
CA MET A 147 -3.34 4.42 16.56
C MET A 147 -3.33 3.91 15.12
N SER A 148 -4.15 4.47 14.22
CA SER A 148 -4.15 4.14 12.80
C SER A 148 -2.83 4.52 12.11
N CYS A 149 -2.31 5.70 12.41
CA CYS A 149 -0.99 6.13 11.92
C CYS A 149 0.12 5.20 12.44
N VAL A 150 0.12 4.90 13.74
CA VAL A 150 1.12 4.02 14.35
C VAL A 150 1.05 2.60 13.78
N ALA A 151 -0.15 2.03 13.67
CA ALA A 151 -0.37 0.68 13.15
C ALA A 151 0.20 0.49 11.73
N SER A 152 0.15 1.54 10.91
CA SER A 152 0.73 1.54 9.56
C SER A 152 2.27 1.36 9.57
N PHE A 153 2.96 1.86 10.60
CA PHE A 153 4.42 1.74 10.74
C PHE A 153 4.88 0.54 11.56
N VAL A 154 4.04 -0.01 12.44
CA VAL A 154 4.38 -1.16 13.29
C VAL A 154 4.89 -2.33 12.46
N THR A 155 4.24 -2.64 11.34
CA THR A 155 4.65 -3.74 10.45
C THR A 155 6.10 -3.61 9.98
N LEU A 156 6.55 -2.39 9.64
CA LEU A 156 7.95 -2.15 9.24
C LEU A 156 8.92 -2.39 10.41
N ILE A 157 8.55 -1.95 11.61
CA ILE A 157 9.38 -2.05 12.83
C ILE A 157 9.64 -3.52 13.18
N VAL A 158 8.60 -4.37 13.18
CA VAL A 158 8.77 -5.80 13.49
C VAL A 158 9.55 -6.56 12.41
N ASN A 159 9.62 -6.02 11.19
CA ASN A 159 10.32 -6.63 10.06
C ASN A 159 11.79 -6.23 9.96
N ILE A 160 12.27 -5.29 10.79
CA ILE A 160 13.62 -4.73 10.69
C ILE A 160 14.72 -5.81 10.81
N SER A 161 14.46 -6.84 11.62
CA SER A 161 15.37 -7.97 11.86
C SER A 161 15.57 -8.91 10.65
N ASP A 162 14.78 -8.74 9.60
CA ASP A 162 14.95 -9.45 8.33
C ASP A 162 15.78 -8.64 7.32
N TYR A 163 15.84 -7.31 7.48
CA TYR A 163 16.66 -6.43 6.64
C TYR A 163 18.11 -6.30 7.13
N THR A 164 18.36 -6.53 8.42
CA THR A 164 19.69 -6.40 9.05
C THR A 164 20.51 -7.69 9.05
N ARG A 165 20.06 -8.73 8.34
CA ARG A 165 20.79 -9.99 8.15
C ARG A 165 21.69 -9.96 6.93
#